data_AF-A0AAX3XB81-F1
#
_entry.id   AF-A0AAX3XB81-F1
#
_cell.length_a   1.000
_cell.length_b   1.000
_cell.length_c   1.000
_cell.angle_alpha   90.00
_cell.angle_beta   90.00
_cell.angle_gamma   90.00
#
_symmetry.space_group_name_H-M   'P 1'
#
loop_
_entity.id
_entity.type
_entity.pdbx_description
1 polymer ?
#
loop_
_entity_poly.entity_id
_entity_poly.type
_entity_poly.pdbx_seq_one_letter_code
_entity_poly.pdbx_strand_id
1 'polypeptide(L)'
;MDQETENFEKQLTKLAETKVETIVKESKAKSIVEFAKDESSIAKVNRTYDAKGLLMYLYMERDFIPSLKLESRIKKYGLAKVYDCIYDKNNHFIEVYKNGDDLWTYRIVDELDDCLPVFH
;
A
#
# COMPACT_ATOMS: atom_id res chain seq x y z
N MET A 1 20.48 -1.28 -4.74
CA MET A 1 19.41 -1.65 -3.79
C MET A 1 20.01 -2.69 -2.86
N ASP A 2 19.82 -2.58 -1.56
CA ASP A 2 20.36 -3.57 -0.61
C ASP A 2 19.48 -4.82 -0.53
N GLN A 3 20.02 -5.89 0.06
CA GLN A 3 19.36 -7.19 0.17
C GLN A 3 18.04 -7.12 0.96
N GLU A 4 17.96 -6.19 1.91
CA GLU A 4 16.78 -5.99 2.76
C GLU A 4 15.63 -5.39 1.95
N THR A 5 15.91 -4.36 1.17
CA THR A 5 14.95 -3.69 0.29
C THR A 5 14.44 -4.64 -0.81
N GLU A 6 15.31 -5.48 -1.39
CA GLU A 6 14.89 -6.52 -2.33
C GLU A 6 13.95 -7.55 -1.70
N ASN A 7 14.23 -7.96 -0.45
CA ASN A 7 13.38 -8.90 0.27
C ASN A 7 12.01 -8.27 0.60
N PHE A 8 12.00 -7.00 0.98
CA PHE A 8 10.79 -6.23 1.20
C PHE A 8 9.94 -6.12 -0.07
N GLU A 9 10.55 -5.77 -1.20
CA GLU A 9 9.87 -5.68 -2.50
C GLU A 9 9.24 -7.03 -2.91
N LYS A 10 9.94 -8.15 -2.70
CA LYS A 10 9.41 -9.49 -2.97
C LYS A 10 8.18 -9.80 -2.13
N GLN A 11 8.21 -9.48 -0.84
CA GLN A 11 7.06 -9.70 0.04
C GLN A 11 5.87 -8.83 -0.35
N LEU A 12 6.10 -7.55 -0.67
CA LEU A 12 5.07 -6.64 -1.17
C LEU A 12 4.48 -7.09 -2.50
N THR A 13 5.32 -7.55 -3.43
CA THR A 13 4.87 -8.07 -4.73
C THR A 13 3.93 -9.25 -4.54
N LYS A 14 4.29 -10.20 -3.68
CA LYS A 14 3.44 -11.35 -3.36
C LYS A 14 2.09 -10.95 -2.74
N LEU A 15 2.08 -9.95 -1.86
CA LEU A 15 0.84 -9.42 -1.28
C LEU A 15 -0.05 -8.78 -2.35
N ALA A 16 0.52 -7.94 -3.21
CA ALA A 16 -0.21 -7.32 -4.31
C ALA A 16 -0.80 -8.37 -5.27
N GLU A 17 0.00 -9.36 -5.68
CA GLU A 17 -0.45 -10.46 -6.55
C GLU A 17 -1.59 -11.27 -5.93
N THR A 18 -1.47 -11.64 -4.65
CA THR A 18 -2.52 -12.37 -3.92
C THR A 18 -3.84 -11.58 -3.90
N LYS A 19 -3.75 -10.25 -3.76
CA LYS A 19 -4.93 -9.37 -3.76
C LYS A 19 -5.53 -9.22 -5.15
N VAL A 20 -4.70 -9.08 -6.20
CA VAL A 20 -5.15 -9.08 -7.60
C VAL A 20 -5.85 -10.40 -7.92
N GLU A 21 -5.29 -11.54 -7.54
CA GLU A 21 -5.94 -12.84 -7.72
C GLU A 21 -7.30 -12.91 -7.04
N THR A 22 -7.43 -12.32 -5.84
CA THR A 22 -8.70 -12.25 -5.12
C THR A 22 -9.71 -11.40 -5.88
N ILE A 23 -9.31 -10.21 -6.36
CA ILE A 23 -10.17 -9.34 -7.18
C ILE A 23 -10.64 -10.05 -8.46
N VAL A 24 -9.73 -10.78 -9.12
CA VAL A 24 -10.06 -11.57 -10.32
C VAL A 24 -11.06 -12.67 -10.00
N LYS A 25 -10.88 -13.40 -8.88
CA LYS A 25 -11.80 -14.46 -8.44
C LYS A 25 -13.17 -13.94 -8.04
N GLU A 26 -13.25 -12.75 -7.45
CA GLU A 26 -14.51 -12.10 -7.07
C GLU A 26 -15.24 -11.45 -8.25
N SER A 27 -14.55 -11.23 -9.37
CA SER A 27 -15.15 -10.66 -10.56
C SER A 27 -16.17 -11.61 -11.19
N LYS A 28 -17.24 -11.05 -11.74
CA LYS A 28 -18.26 -11.79 -12.50
C LYS A 28 -17.91 -11.91 -13.99
N ALA A 29 -16.77 -11.37 -14.41
CA ALA A 29 -16.32 -11.41 -15.80
C ALA A 29 -16.05 -12.85 -16.25
N LYS A 30 -16.52 -13.21 -17.45
CA LYS A 30 -16.35 -14.55 -18.04
C LYS A 30 -15.09 -14.66 -18.91
N SER A 31 -14.44 -13.53 -19.17
CA SER A 31 -13.20 -13.45 -19.95
C SER A 31 -12.32 -12.29 -19.48
N ILE A 32 -11.06 -12.30 -19.88
CA ILE A 32 -10.13 -11.19 -19.60
C ILE A 32 -10.56 -9.88 -20.26
N VAL A 33 -11.23 -9.95 -21.42
CA VAL A 33 -11.73 -8.76 -22.12
C VAL A 33 -12.90 -8.13 -21.38
N GLU A 34 -13.79 -8.96 -20.81
CA GLU A 34 -14.86 -8.47 -19.93
C GLU A 34 -14.29 -7.89 -18.64
N PHE A 35 -13.29 -8.54 -18.03
CA PHE A 35 -12.63 -8.06 -16.83
C PHE A 35 -11.95 -6.71 -17.06
N ALA A 36 -11.25 -6.55 -18.20
CA ALA A 36 -10.60 -5.30 -18.58
C ALA A 36 -11.58 -4.13 -18.77
N LYS A 37 -12.86 -4.41 -19.00
CA LYS A 37 -13.93 -3.40 -19.11
C LYS A 37 -14.69 -3.18 -17.81
N ASP A 38 -14.48 -4.02 -16.79
CA ASP A 38 -15.04 -3.82 -15.46
C ASP A 38 -14.21 -2.76 -14.73
N GLU A 39 -14.62 -1.50 -14.88
CA GLU A 39 -13.97 -0.33 -14.28
C GLU A 39 -13.79 -0.48 -12.77
N SER A 40 -14.74 -1.10 -12.07
CA SER A 40 -14.65 -1.31 -10.62
C SER A 40 -13.53 -2.30 -10.28
N SER A 41 -13.44 -3.43 -11.00
CA SER A 41 -12.35 -4.38 -10.80
C SER A 41 -10.99 -3.79 -11.17
N ILE A 42 -10.90 -3.06 -12.27
CA ILE A 42 -9.67 -2.37 -12.68
C ILE A 42 -9.25 -1.31 -11.68
N ALA A 43 -10.18 -0.53 -11.12
CA ALA A 43 -9.88 0.43 -10.08
C ALA A 43 -9.29 -0.22 -8.82
N LYS A 44 -9.79 -1.41 -8.43
CA LYS A 44 -9.22 -2.18 -7.31
C LYS A 44 -7.81 -2.70 -7.61
N VAL A 45 -7.56 -3.18 -8.83
CA VAL A 45 -6.24 -3.62 -9.28
C VAL A 45 -5.25 -2.46 -9.28
N ASN A 46 -5.63 -1.31 -9.83
CA ASN A 46 -4.80 -0.11 -9.83
C ASN A 46 -4.47 0.32 -8.40
N ARG A 47 -5.47 0.38 -7.51
CA ARG A 47 -5.26 0.73 -6.10
C ARG A 47 -4.31 -0.25 -5.39
N THR A 48 -4.37 -1.53 -5.74
CA THR A 48 -3.47 -2.56 -5.22
C THR A 48 -2.01 -2.25 -5.58
N TYR A 49 -1.74 -1.91 -6.84
CA TYR A 49 -0.39 -1.54 -7.27
C TYR A 49 0.03 -0.13 -6.77
N ASP A 50 -0.89 0.81 -6.66
CA ASP A 50 -0.64 2.12 -6.04
C ASP A 50 -0.20 1.97 -4.57
N ALA A 51 -0.91 1.15 -3.79
CA ALA A 51 -0.57 0.87 -2.39
C ALA A 51 0.81 0.22 -2.29
N LYS A 52 1.13 -0.74 -3.18
CA LYS A 52 2.45 -1.36 -3.27
C LYS A 52 3.53 -0.30 -3.53
N GLY A 53 3.32 0.56 -4.53
CA GLY A 53 4.26 1.61 -4.91
C GLY A 53 4.50 2.61 -3.80
N LEU A 54 3.44 3.08 -3.14
CA LEU A 54 3.54 3.98 -2.00
C LEU A 54 4.30 3.33 -0.83
N LEU A 55 3.95 2.10 -0.44
CA LEU A 55 4.62 1.42 0.66
C LEU A 55 6.10 1.12 0.35
N MET A 56 6.44 0.85 -0.91
CA MET A 56 7.84 0.73 -1.35
C MET A 56 8.58 2.07 -1.20
N TYR A 57 7.98 3.16 -1.66
CA TYR A 57 8.56 4.50 -1.51
C TYR A 57 8.80 4.84 -0.03
N LEU A 58 7.78 4.67 0.81
CA LEU A 58 7.86 4.92 2.25
C LEU A 58 8.96 4.09 2.92
N TYR A 59 9.17 2.86 2.46
CA TYR A 59 10.25 2.01 2.94
C TYR A 59 11.64 2.51 2.52
N MET A 60 11.79 2.96 1.27
CA MET A 60 13.05 3.51 0.78
C MET A 60 13.41 4.82 1.47
N GLU A 61 12.41 5.64 1.80
CA GLU A 61 12.59 6.95 2.46
C GLU A 61 12.57 6.87 4.00
N ARG A 62 12.53 5.66 4.58
CA ARG A 62 12.35 5.46 6.04
C ARG A 62 13.39 6.17 6.90
N ASP A 63 14.62 6.30 6.39
CA ASP A 63 15.71 6.97 7.09
C ASP A 63 15.63 8.50 7.00
N PHE A 64 14.99 9.02 5.93
CA PHE A 64 14.75 10.45 5.72
C PHE A 64 13.50 10.95 6.42
N ILE A 65 12.55 10.05 6.74
CA ILE A 65 11.32 10.35 7.46
C ILE A 65 11.25 9.50 8.75
N PRO A 66 12.06 9.78 9.80
CA PRO A 66 12.10 8.96 11.00
C PRO A 66 10.75 8.85 11.73
N SER A 67 9.89 9.87 11.60
CA SER A 67 8.54 9.88 12.17
C SER A 67 7.61 8.82 11.56
N LEU A 68 7.92 8.33 10.36
CA LEU A 68 7.19 7.27 9.68
C LEU A 68 7.19 5.95 10.47
N LYS A 69 8.29 5.65 11.18
CA LYS A 69 8.45 4.45 12.02
C LYS A 69 7.94 3.16 11.35
N LEU A 70 8.14 3.04 10.04
CA LEU A 70 7.51 2.01 9.22
C LEU A 70 7.91 0.61 9.67
N GLU A 71 9.20 0.40 9.95
CA GLU A 71 9.71 -0.88 10.46
C GLU A 71 9.06 -1.26 11.78
N SER A 72 8.83 -0.30 12.68
CA SER A 72 8.16 -0.55 13.96
C SER A 72 6.70 -0.95 13.75
N ARG A 73 6.01 -0.32 12.79
CA ARG A 73 4.63 -0.69 12.40
C ARG A 73 4.58 -2.08 11.80
N ILE A 74 5.47 -2.40 10.87
CA ILE A 74 5.57 -3.73 10.25
C ILE A 74 5.86 -4.79 11.32
N LYS A 75 6.78 -4.51 12.25
CA LYS A 75 7.10 -5.42 13.35
C LYS A 75 5.92 -5.64 14.30
N LYS A 76 5.13 -4.60 14.59
CA LYS A 76 3.98 -4.66 15.52
C LYS A 76 2.74 -5.29 14.89
N TYR A 77 2.43 -4.95 13.64
CA TYR A 77 1.16 -5.28 12.99
C TYR A 77 1.28 -6.31 11.86
N GLY A 78 2.49 -6.55 11.37
CA GLY A 78 2.73 -7.34 10.17
C GLY A 78 2.55 -6.53 8.88
N LEU A 79 3.32 -6.91 7.85
CA LEU A 79 3.32 -6.22 6.56
C LEU A 79 1.93 -6.18 5.89
N ALA A 80 1.20 -7.30 5.96
CA ALA A 80 -0.14 -7.39 5.36
C ALA A 80 -1.11 -6.35 5.94
N LYS A 81 -1.10 -6.14 7.26
CA LYS A 81 -1.97 -5.16 7.91
C LYS A 81 -1.59 -3.72 7.60
N VAL A 82 -0.28 -3.44 7.50
CA VAL A 82 0.21 -2.12 7.06
C VAL A 82 -0.22 -1.84 5.62
N TYR A 83 -0.03 -2.82 4.74
CA TYR A 83 -0.46 -2.77 3.35
C TYR A 83 -1.98 -2.51 3.23
N ASP A 84 -2.79 -3.23 4.02
CA ASP A 84 -4.23 -3.05 4.02
C ASP A 84 -4.66 -1.67 4.54
N CYS A 85 -3.99 -1.10 5.55
CA CYS A 85 -4.26 0.28 5.97
C CYS A 85 -4.00 1.27 4.82
N ILE A 86 -2.87 1.12 4.12
CA ILE A 86 -2.52 1.98 2.96
C ILE A 86 -3.52 1.79 1.79
N TYR A 87 -3.94 0.56 1.55
CA TYR A 87 -4.93 0.24 0.53
C TYR A 87 -6.33 0.76 0.87
N ASP A 88 -6.70 0.98 2.14
CA ASP A 88 -8.05 1.42 2.49
C ASP A 88 -8.37 2.79 1.88
N LYS A 89 -9.59 2.93 1.32
CA LYS A 89 -10.09 4.19 0.77
C LYS A 89 -10.41 5.22 1.85
N ASN A 90 -10.68 4.77 3.07
CA ASN A 90 -11.01 5.65 4.19
C ASN A 90 -9.79 6.41 4.73
N ASN A 91 -8.58 5.92 4.43
CA ASN A 91 -7.36 6.49 4.98
C ASN A 91 -6.58 7.34 3.97
N HIS A 92 -7.13 7.65 2.79
CA HIS A 92 -6.62 8.64 1.82
C HIS A 92 -5.13 8.64 1.40
N PHE A 93 -4.31 7.67 1.82
CA PHE A 93 -2.86 7.65 1.62
C PHE A 93 -2.43 7.81 0.15
N ILE A 94 -3.11 7.08 -0.75
CA ILE A 94 -2.79 7.08 -2.19
C ILE A 94 -3.13 8.44 -2.79
N GLU A 95 -4.24 9.04 -2.40
CA GLU A 95 -4.67 10.36 -2.83
C GLU A 95 -3.71 11.44 -2.33
N VAL A 96 -3.33 11.40 -1.05
CA VAL A 96 -2.35 12.30 -0.44
C VAL A 96 -1.01 12.21 -1.18
N TYR A 97 -0.51 11.01 -1.44
CA TYR A 97 0.72 10.78 -2.18
C TYR A 97 0.67 11.31 -3.62
N LYS A 98 -0.43 11.04 -4.35
CA LYS A 98 -0.58 11.44 -5.76
C LYS A 98 -0.77 12.95 -5.95
N ASN A 99 -1.29 13.65 -4.95
CA ASN A 99 -1.49 15.10 -5.02
C ASN A 99 -0.17 15.89 -5.02
N GLY A 100 0.95 15.29 -4.59
CA GLY A 100 2.29 15.88 -4.72
C GLY A 100 2.51 17.18 -3.95
N ASP A 101 1.66 17.49 -2.96
CA ASP A 101 1.82 18.61 -2.03
C ASP A 101 3.05 18.41 -1.15
N ASP A 102 3.90 19.43 -0.97
CA ASP A 102 5.13 19.38 -0.13
C ASP A 102 4.95 18.79 1.28
N LEU A 103 3.73 18.83 1.84
CA LEU A 103 3.41 18.30 3.18
C LEU A 103 2.82 16.88 3.18
N TRP A 104 2.78 16.20 2.04
CA TRP A 104 2.14 14.88 1.91
C TRP A 104 2.71 13.84 2.88
N THR A 105 4.01 13.87 3.15
CA THR A 105 4.68 12.93 4.07
C THR A 105 4.20 13.10 5.51
N TYR A 106 4.02 14.33 5.98
CA TYR A 106 3.49 14.60 7.33
C TYR A 106 2.07 14.06 7.49
N ARG A 107 1.20 14.26 6.50
CA ARG A 107 -0.17 13.74 6.52
C ARG A 107 -0.21 12.22 6.58
N ILE A 108 0.65 11.55 5.80
CA ILE A 108 0.75 10.09 5.85
C ILE A 108 1.24 9.61 7.22
N VAL A 109 2.20 10.32 7.84
CA VAL A 109 2.66 9.99 9.18
C VAL A 109 1.51 10.09 10.19
N ASP A 110 0.74 11.19 10.17
CA ASP A 110 -0.39 11.41 11.06
C ASP A 110 -1.47 10.33 10.87
N GLU A 111 -1.87 10.05 9.63
CA GLU A 111 -2.85 9.01 9.31
C GLU A 111 -2.37 7.60 9.71
N LEU A 112 -1.06 7.32 9.59
CA LEU A 112 -0.46 6.08 10.06
C LEU A 112 -0.39 6.01 11.60
N ASP A 113 -0.23 7.13 12.30
CA ASP A 113 -0.31 7.20 13.77
C ASP A 113 -1.74 6.92 14.23
N ASP A 114 -2.75 7.39 13.50
CA ASP A 114 -4.16 7.13 13.80
C ASP A 114 -4.57 5.66 13.55
N CYS A 115 -4.21 5.08 12.39
CA CYS A 115 -4.64 3.71 12.06
C CYS A 115 -3.74 2.61 12.64
N LEU A 116 -2.44 2.89 12.83
CA LEU A 116 -1.41 1.92 13.23
C LEU A 116 -0.45 2.52 14.28
N PRO A 117 -0.95 2.89 15.47
CA PRO A 117 -0.16 3.58 16.49
C PRO A 117 0.98 2.71 17.02
N VAL A 118 2.21 3.24 17.03
CA VAL A 118 3.37 2.47 17.51
C VAL A 118 3.50 2.51 19.04
N PHE A 119 3.15 3.63 19.68
CA PHE A 119 3.28 3.82 21.13
C PHE A 119 1.92 3.67 21.84
N HIS A 120 1.96 3.11 23.04
CA HIS A 120 0.94 3.24 24.08
C HIS A 120 1.62 3.85 25.30
#